data_AF-G4RAG7-F1
#
_entry.id   AF-G4RAG7-F1
#
_cell.length_a   1.000
_cell.length_b   1.000
_cell.length_c   1.000
_cell.angle_alpha   90.00
_cell.angle_beta   90.00
_cell.angle_gamma   90.00
#
_symmetry.space_group_name_H-M   'P 1'
#
loop_
_entity.id
_entity.type
_entity.pdbx_description
1 polymer ?
#
loop_
_entity_poly.entity_id
_entity_poly.type
_entity_poly.pdbx_seq_one_letter_code
_entity_poly.pdbx_strand_id
1 'polypeptide(L)'
;MPILKTTLGGIALAASIALAGCSATVTPPDTSMPPPVDCGAEALAGKTGQPVIGSTAQDVRVGGEPINAAGTVRVITPGMAVTQDFRADRLNLEVDASGNLVRAYCS
;
A
#
# COMPACT_ATOMS: atom_id res chain seq x y z
N MET A 1 61.30 50.63 -40.59
CA MET A 1 61.06 49.71 -39.45
C MET A 1 59.59 49.31 -39.42
N PRO A 2 59.18 48.19 -40.03
CA PRO A 2 57.87 47.61 -39.79
C PRO A 2 58.01 46.48 -38.77
N ILE A 3 57.17 46.49 -37.73
CA ILE A 3 57.06 45.35 -36.82
C ILE A 3 55.63 44.82 -36.95
N LEU A 4 55.49 43.90 -37.90
CA LEU A 4 54.40 42.95 -37.97
C LEU A 4 54.67 41.88 -36.89
N LYS A 5 53.81 41.78 -35.88
CA LYS A 5 53.83 40.68 -34.90
C LYS A 5 52.48 40.01 -34.88
N THR A 6 52.32 39.02 -35.76
CA THR A 6 51.23 38.05 -35.74
C THR A 6 51.62 36.95 -34.76
N THR A 7 51.19 37.05 -33.51
CA THR A 7 51.36 35.97 -32.53
C THR A 7 50.17 35.00 -32.63
N LEU A 8 50.39 33.95 -33.41
CA LEU A 8 49.73 32.66 -33.31
C LEU A 8 50.04 32.08 -31.91
N GLY A 9 49.06 31.98 -31.02
CA GLY A 9 49.27 31.32 -29.73
C GLY A 9 48.26 31.69 -28.68
N GLY A 10 47.26 30.84 -28.47
CA GLY A 10 46.38 31.00 -27.32
C GLY A 10 45.00 30.35 -27.40
N ILE A 11 44.74 29.40 -28.31
CA ILE A 11 43.51 28.57 -28.25
C ILE A 11 43.68 27.48 -27.18
N ALA A 12 44.00 27.86 -25.95
CA ALA A 12 44.26 26.91 -24.87
C ALA A 12 43.71 27.40 -23.51
N LEU A 13 42.63 28.16 -23.52
CA LEU A 13 41.99 28.65 -22.29
C LEU A 13 40.46 28.55 -22.32
N ALA A 14 39.92 27.48 -22.92
CA ALA A 14 38.47 27.26 -22.99
C ALA A 14 38.02 25.86 -22.53
N ALA A 15 38.90 25.08 -21.88
CA ALA A 15 38.63 23.66 -21.59
C ALA A 15 38.38 23.32 -20.11
N SER A 16 38.38 24.27 -19.17
CA SER A 16 38.42 23.97 -17.73
C SER A 16 37.12 24.20 -16.94
N ILE A 17 35.99 24.55 -17.57
CA ILE A 17 34.74 24.88 -16.82
C ILE A 17 33.74 23.70 -16.75
N ALA A 18 34.02 22.56 -17.37
CA ALA A 18 33.05 21.46 -17.52
C ALA A 18 32.97 20.45 -16.35
N LEU A 19 33.36 20.81 -15.12
CA LEU A 19 33.28 19.90 -13.95
C LEU A 19 32.43 20.45 -12.78
N ALA A 20 31.34 21.16 -13.08
CA ALA A 20 30.25 21.31 -12.11
C ALA A 20 29.44 20.01 -12.07
N GLY A 21 29.99 18.97 -11.46
CA GLY A 21 29.29 17.72 -11.21
C GLY A 21 28.12 17.95 -10.26
N CYS A 22 26.94 17.43 -10.59
CA CYS A 22 25.79 17.41 -9.70
C CYS A 22 26.16 16.67 -8.41
N SER A 23 26.30 17.40 -7.30
CA SER A 23 26.28 16.80 -5.98
C SER A 23 24.86 16.31 -5.72
N ALA A 24 24.60 15.02 -5.95
CA ALA A 24 23.36 14.40 -5.52
C ALA A 24 23.41 14.29 -4.00
N THR A 25 22.64 15.14 -3.31
CA THR A 25 22.35 14.94 -1.89
C THR A 25 21.62 13.61 -1.76
N VAL A 26 22.32 12.59 -1.26
CA VAL A 26 21.72 11.28 -0.95
C VAL A 26 20.96 11.44 0.35
N THR A 27 19.65 11.62 0.27
CA THR A 27 18.78 11.45 1.44
C THR A 27 18.87 9.99 1.88
N PRO A 28 19.20 9.71 3.15
CA PRO A 28 19.16 8.35 3.67
C PRO A 28 17.78 7.73 3.41
N PRO A 29 17.70 6.44 3.02
CA PRO A 29 16.42 5.78 2.84
C PRO A 29 15.62 5.84 4.14
N ASP A 30 14.34 6.19 4.03
CA ASP A 30 13.40 6.11 5.15
C ASP A 30 13.23 4.62 5.52
N THR A 31 13.68 4.27 6.72
CA THR A 31 13.59 2.91 7.26
C THR A 31 12.35 2.71 8.13
N SER A 32 11.42 3.67 8.18
CA SER A 32 10.18 3.51 8.92
C SER A 32 9.26 2.51 8.22
N MET A 33 8.75 1.54 8.99
CA MET A 33 7.71 0.64 8.50
C MET A 33 6.35 1.36 8.58
N PRO A 34 5.49 1.23 7.56
CA PRO A 34 4.11 1.66 7.67
C PRO A 34 3.41 0.98 8.85
N PRO A 35 2.45 1.64 9.51
CA PRO A 35 1.66 1.00 10.55
C PRO A 35 0.90 -0.21 9.97
N PRO A 36 0.64 -1.25 10.78
CA PRO A 36 -0.21 -2.37 10.37
C PRO A 36 -1.59 -1.88 9.91
N VAL A 37 -2.11 -2.47 8.84
CA VAL A 37 -3.48 -2.21 8.39
C VAL A 37 -4.42 -3.09 9.20
N ASP A 38 -5.34 -2.48 9.95
CA ASP A 38 -6.48 -3.18 10.54
C ASP A 38 -7.60 -3.28 9.50
N CYS A 39 -7.92 -4.49 9.05
CA CYS A 39 -9.00 -4.72 8.10
C CYS A 39 -10.41 -4.55 8.71
N GLY A 40 -10.52 -4.35 10.04
CA GLY A 40 -11.77 -4.23 10.79
C GLY A 40 -12.19 -5.52 11.50
N ALA A 41 -11.34 -6.55 11.53
CA ALA A 41 -11.66 -7.84 12.14
C ALA A 41 -11.78 -7.77 13.67
N GLU A 42 -10.94 -6.95 14.31
CA GLU A 42 -10.91 -6.81 15.78
C GLU A 42 -12.22 -6.23 16.33
N ALA A 43 -12.86 -5.31 15.59
CA ALA A 43 -14.15 -4.73 15.93
C ALA A 43 -15.30 -5.76 15.96
N LEU A 44 -15.09 -6.95 15.39
CA LEU A 44 -16.06 -8.05 15.37
C LEU A 44 -15.79 -9.10 16.46
N ALA A 45 -14.82 -8.85 17.36
CA ALA A 45 -14.63 -9.68 18.54
C ALA A 45 -15.95 -9.77 19.34
N GLY A 46 -16.39 -11.01 19.61
CA GLY A 46 -17.64 -11.26 20.34
C GLY A 46 -18.92 -11.19 19.50
N LYS A 47 -18.83 -10.97 18.18
CA LYS A 47 -20.00 -11.03 17.26
C LYS A 47 -20.23 -12.42 16.67
N THR A 48 -19.51 -13.45 17.11
CA THR A 48 -19.75 -14.85 16.72
C THR A 48 -21.20 -15.25 17.00
N GLY A 49 -21.83 -15.93 16.04
CA GLY A 49 -23.23 -16.35 16.09
C GLY A 49 -24.23 -15.27 15.65
N GLN A 50 -23.77 -14.04 15.37
CA GLN A 50 -24.64 -12.99 14.84
C GLN A 50 -24.84 -13.15 13.32
N PRO A 51 -26.02 -12.80 12.78
CA PRO A 51 -26.28 -12.89 11.35
C PRO A 51 -25.41 -11.91 10.56
N VAL A 52 -24.88 -12.37 9.43
CA VAL A 52 -24.17 -11.55 8.44
C VAL A 52 -25.07 -11.32 7.24
N ILE A 53 -25.30 -10.05 6.89
CA ILE A 53 -26.14 -9.64 5.76
C ILE A 53 -25.31 -8.74 4.85
N GLY A 54 -25.47 -8.86 3.53
CA GLY A 54 -24.66 -8.14 2.54
C GLY A 54 -23.38 -8.90 2.16
N SER A 55 -22.64 -8.38 1.19
CA SER A 55 -21.45 -9.07 0.64
C SER A 55 -20.31 -8.15 0.20
N THR A 56 -20.51 -6.84 0.27
CA THR A 56 -19.55 -5.80 -0.10
C THR A 56 -19.24 -4.93 1.12
N ALA A 57 -18.17 -4.14 1.07
CA ALA A 57 -17.82 -3.25 2.19
C ALA A 57 -18.90 -2.21 2.50
N GLN A 58 -19.75 -1.87 1.53
CA GLN A 58 -20.74 -0.80 1.63
C GLN A 58 -22.07 -1.26 2.25
N ASP A 59 -22.43 -2.53 2.07
CA ASP A 59 -23.75 -3.06 2.45
C ASP A 59 -23.69 -4.09 3.60
N VAL A 60 -22.50 -4.57 3.93
CA VAL A 60 -22.33 -5.63 4.92
C VAL A 60 -22.68 -5.17 6.33
N ARG A 61 -23.43 -6.01 7.05
CA ARG A 61 -23.84 -5.81 8.43
C ARG A 61 -23.67 -7.10 9.23
N VAL A 62 -23.26 -6.97 10.49
CA VAL A 62 -23.12 -8.09 11.42
C VAL A 62 -23.97 -7.81 12.65
N GLY A 63 -24.92 -8.70 12.96
CA GLY A 63 -25.87 -8.48 14.06
C GLY A 63 -26.76 -7.24 13.85
N GLY A 64 -26.98 -6.85 12.60
CA GLY A 64 -27.77 -5.67 12.24
C GLY A 64 -26.99 -4.34 12.26
N GLU A 65 -25.73 -4.33 12.68
CA GLU A 65 -24.87 -3.14 12.69
C GLU A 65 -23.98 -3.09 11.43
N PRO A 66 -23.83 -1.92 10.78
CA PRO A 66 -22.85 -1.77 9.71
C PRO A 66 -21.44 -1.98 10.27
N ILE A 67 -20.56 -2.55 9.46
CA ILE A 67 -19.16 -2.75 9.85
C ILE A 67 -18.27 -1.79 9.07
N ASN A 68 -17.15 -1.40 9.67
CA ASN A 68 -16.14 -0.59 9.02
C ASN A 68 -15.01 -1.50 8.55
N ALA A 69 -14.85 -1.64 7.24
CA ALA A 69 -13.76 -2.39 6.63
C ALA A 69 -12.76 -1.43 5.99
N ALA A 70 -11.46 -1.66 6.18
CA ALA A 70 -10.42 -0.82 5.58
C ALA A 70 -10.31 -1.01 4.05
N GLY A 71 -10.76 -2.16 3.54
CA GLY A 71 -10.72 -2.49 2.13
C GLY A 71 -11.90 -3.37 1.72
N THR A 72 -11.63 -4.41 0.94
CA THR A 72 -12.68 -5.31 0.44
C THR A 72 -13.20 -6.23 1.54
N VAL A 73 -14.49 -6.57 1.49
CA VAL A 73 -15.10 -7.59 2.34
C VAL A 73 -15.37 -8.85 1.52
N ARG A 74 -15.12 -10.02 2.11
CA ARG A 74 -15.44 -11.33 1.53
C ARG A 74 -16.20 -12.17 2.54
N VAL A 75 -17.44 -12.53 2.21
CA VAL A 75 -18.24 -13.48 3.01
C VAL A 75 -18.00 -14.89 2.48
N ILE A 76 -17.58 -15.80 3.34
CA ILE A 76 -17.17 -17.17 2.99
C ILE A 76 -18.19 -18.15 3.61
N THR A 77 -18.93 -18.87 2.77
CA THR A 77 -19.88 -19.89 3.22
C THR A 77 -19.24 -21.28 3.27
N PRO A 78 -19.84 -22.24 3.99
CA PRO A 78 -19.30 -23.60 4.06
C PRO A 78 -19.15 -24.26 2.68
N GLY A 79 -17.98 -24.83 2.40
CA GLY A 79 -17.66 -25.48 1.12
C GLY A 79 -17.27 -24.53 -0.01
N MET A 80 -17.29 -23.21 0.23
CA MET A 80 -16.79 -22.23 -0.74
C MET A 80 -15.28 -22.38 -0.91
N ALA A 81 -14.83 -22.70 -2.12
CA ALA A 81 -13.42 -22.69 -2.45
C ALA A 81 -12.90 -21.24 -2.52
N VAL A 82 -11.87 -20.93 -1.75
CA VAL A 82 -11.19 -19.63 -1.77
C VAL A 82 -9.69 -19.81 -1.95
N THR A 83 -9.06 -18.86 -2.63
CA THR A 83 -7.60 -18.80 -2.74
C THR A 83 -7.01 -18.15 -1.49
N GLN A 84 -5.83 -18.65 -1.08
CA GLN A 84 -5.08 -18.15 0.08
C GLN A 84 -4.10 -17.04 -0.33
N ASP A 85 -4.55 -16.07 -1.12
CA ASP A 85 -3.79 -14.86 -1.43
C ASP A 85 -3.86 -13.89 -0.25
N PHE A 86 -2.75 -13.31 0.20
CA PHE A 86 -2.77 -12.38 1.34
C PHE A 86 -2.93 -10.92 0.88
N ARG A 87 -4.00 -10.24 1.33
CA ARG A 87 -4.33 -8.82 1.28
C ARG A 87 -4.65 -8.29 2.69
N ALA A 88 -3.72 -7.52 3.26
CA ALA A 88 -3.85 -6.96 4.63
C ALA A 88 -5.11 -6.09 4.84
N ASP A 89 -5.64 -5.47 3.79
CA ASP A 89 -6.85 -4.63 3.83
C ASP A 89 -8.16 -5.41 3.67
N ARG A 90 -8.11 -6.73 3.39
CA ARG A 90 -9.31 -7.53 3.15
C ARG A 90 -9.83 -8.14 4.43
N LEU A 91 -11.10 -7.87 4.72
CA LEU A 91 -11.86 -8.50 5.79
C LEU A 91 -12.59 -9.74 5.28
N ASN A 92 -12.28 -10.90 5.84
CA ASN A 92 -13.04 -12.12 5.61
C ASN A 92 -14.02 -12.35 6.75
N LEU A 93 -15.25 -12.70 6.40
CA LEU A 93 -16.31 -13.12 7.30
C LEU A 93 -16.69 -14.55 6.95
N GLU A 94 -16.19 -15.52 7.71
CA GLU A 94 -16.64 -16.91 7.60
C GLU A 94 -17.99 -17.05 8.30
N VAL A 95 -18.95 -17.65 7.61
CA VAL A 95 -20.30 -17.88 8.12
C VAL A 95 -20.65 -19.37 8.15
N ASP A 96 -21.57 -19.73 9.04
CA ASP A 96 -22.16 -21.07 9.07
C ASP A 96 -23.21 -21.25 7.96
N ALA A 97 -23.83 -22.44 7.90
CA ALA A 97 -24.86 -22.75 6.92
C ALA A 97 -26.13 -21.89 7.06
N SER A 98 -26.32 -21.25 8.21
CA SER A 98 -27.43 -20.34 8.50
C SER A 98 -27.07 -18.87 8.23
N GLY A 99 -25.84 -18.57 7.81
CA GLY A 99 -25.36 -17.21 7.56
C GLY A 99 -24.90 -16.46 8.81
N ASN A 100 -24.65 -17.15 9.93
CA ASN A 100 -24.15 -16.52 11.14
C ASN A 100 -22.62 -16.49 11.16
N LEU A 101 -22.04 -15.41 11.67
CA LEU A 101 -20.60 -15.22 11.76
C LEU A 101 -19.96 -16.32 12.62
N VAL A 102 -19.02 -17.05 12.04
CA VAL A 102 -18.16 -18.01 12.76
C VAL A 102 -16.85 -17.33 13.13
N ARG A 103 -16.25 -16.61 12.18
CA ARG A 103 -14.94 -15.99 12.34
C ARG A 103 -14.79 -14.76 11.44
N ALA A 104 -14.12 -13.74 11.96
CA ALA A 104 -13.61 -12.61 11.19
C ALA A 104 -12.07 -12.62 11.19
N TYR A 105 -11.43 -12.35 10.05
CA TYR A 105 -9.97 -12.25 9.97
C TYR A 105 -9.50 -11.48 8.74
N CYS A 106 -8.32 -10.89 8.87
CA CYS A 106 -7.59 -10.31 7.75
C CYS A 106 -6.82 -11.43 7.03
N SER A 107 -6.97 -11.49 5.72
CA SER A 107 -6.11 -12.33 4.89
C SER A 107 -5.75 -11.62 3.63
#